data_AF-A0A0F9RG43-F1
#
_entry.id   AF-A0A0F9RG43-F1
#
_cell.length_a   1.000
_cell.length_b   1.000
_cell.length_c   1.000
_cell.angle_alpha   90.00
_cell.angle_beta   90.00
_cell.angle_gamma   90.00
#
_symmetry.space_group_name_H-M   'P 1'
#
loop_
_entity.id
_entity.type
_entity.pdbx_description
1 polymer ?
#
loop_
_entity_poly.entity_id
_entity_poly.type
_entity_poly.pdbx_seq_one_letter_code
_entity_poly.pdbx_strand_id
1 'polypeptide(L)'
;MSRFYGYLRGNRGLVTREGTANSGIKGHTGGWHIGARVECFVGDDGSDYVVINITDGSSNSSCLKSLGTYRLVNGKLEKVN
;
A
#
# COMPACT_ATOMS: atom_id res chain seq x y z
N MET A 1 16.05 -8.35 -8.16
CA MET A 1 14.60 -8.15 -8.37
C MET A 1 14.04 -7.44 -7.15
N SER A 2 13.28 -6.36 -7.30
CA SER A 2 12.71 -5.64 -6.16
C SER A 2 11.58 -6.47 -5.52
N ARG A 3 11.55 -6.55 -4.19
CA ARG A 3 10.55 -7.31 -3.42
C ARG A 3 9.13 -6.74 -3.57
N PHE A 4 9.03 -5.43 -3.76
CA PHE A 4 7.78 -4.74 -4.05
C PHE A 4 7.95 -3.84 -5.27
N TYR A 5 6.91 -3.77 -6.10
CA TYR A 5 6.81 -2.88 -7.25
C TYR A 5 5.37 -2.35 -7.32
N GLY A 6 5.22 -1.13 -7.83
CA GLY A 6 3.92 -0.50 -8.02
C GLY A 6 3.86 0.10 -9.41
N TYR A 7 2.72 -0.10 -10.08
CA TYR A 7 2.41 0.53 -11.34
C TYR A 7 1.21 1.46 -11.12
N LEU A 8 1.43 2.76 -11.20
CA LEU A 8 0.35 3.76 -11.20
C LEU A 8 0.33 4.43 -12.57
N ARG A 9 -0.84 4.48 -13.22
CA ARG A 9 -1.04 5.10 -14.53
C ARG A 9 -2.06 6.21 -14.43
N GLY A 10 -1.64 7.44 -14.68
CA GLY A 10 -2.51 8.60 -14.84
C GLY A 10 -2.40 9.21 -16.25
N ASN A 11 -3.01 10.37 -16.48
CA ASN A 11 -2.95 11.09 -17.77
C ASN A 11 -1.51 11.50 -18.18
N ARG A 12 -0.52 11.43 -17.27
CA ARG A 12 0.89 11.80 -17.51
C ARG A 12 1.90 10.65 -17.44
N GLY A 13 1.46 9.38 -17.47
CA GLY A 13 2.34 8.22 -17.60
C GLY A 13 2.46 7.32 -16.36
N LEU A 14 3.42 6.38 -16.44
CA LEU A 14 3.68 5.33 -15.46
C LEU A 14 4.60 5.85 -14.34
N VAL A 15 4.22 5.69 -13.07
CA VAL A 15 5.11 5.96 -11.93
C VAL A 15 5.69 4.63 -11.42
N THR A 16 7.00 4.50 -11.47
CA THR A 16 7.76 3.39 -10.87
C THR A 16 8.74 3.97 -9.86
N ARG A 17 8.78 3.43 -8.63
CA ARG A 17 9.83 3.75 -7.65
C ARG A 17 10.71 2.53 -7.44
N GLU A 18 12.01 2.66 -7.73
CA GLU A 18 13.04 1.72 -7.29
C GLU A 18 13.55 2.14 -5.91
N GLY A 19 13.46 1.24 -4.93
CA GLY A 19 13.96 1.43 -3.57
C GLY A 19 14.48 0.10 -3.00
N THR A 20 15.15 0.15 -1.85
CA THR A 20 15.66 -1.04 -1.16
C THR A 20 14.51 -1.86 -0.57
N ALA A 21 14.69 -3.18 -0.41
CA ALA A 21 13.64 -4.09 0.08
C ALA A 21 13.03 -3.66 1.44
N ASN A 22 13.82 -3.00 2.30
CA ASN A 22 13.39 -2.49 3.60
C ASN A 22 12.56 -1.19 3.53
N SER A 23 12.53 -0.52 2.38
CA SER A 23 11.85 0.79 2.25
C SER A 23 10.35 0.69 1.94
N GLY A 24 9.85 -0.51 1.66
CA GLY A 24 8.46 -0.77 1.28
C GLY A 24 7.98 0.02 0.06
N ILE A 25 6.68 -0.03 -0.22
CA ILE A 25 6.03 0.84 -1.19
C ILE A 25 4.71 1.35 -0.62
N LYS A 26 4.48 2.66 -0.72
CA LYS A 26 3.21 3.29 -0.35
C LYS A 26 2.63 3.95 -1.59
N GLY A 27 1.42 3.56 -1.95
CA GLY A 27 0.64 4.19 -3.01
C GLY A 27 -0.57 4.89 -2.40
N HIS A 28 -0.76 6.16 -2.71
CA HIS A 28 -2.00 6.88 -2.39
C HIS A 28 -2.66 7.28 -3.71
N THR A 29 -3.90 6.84 -3.90
CA THR A 29 -4.74 7.22 -5.04
C THR A 29 -5.93 8.00 -4.49
N GLY A 30 -5.96 9.31 -4.73
CA GLY A 30 -6.96 10.20 -4.12
C GLY A 30 -7.71 11.03 -5.14
N GLY A 31 -9.03 11.16 -4.94
CA GLY A 31 -9.86 12.24 -5.44
C GLY A 31 -10.09 13.30 -4.34
N TRP A 32 -10.91 14.31 -4.62
CA TRP A 32 -11.14 15.42 -3.69
C TRP A 32 -11.78 14.98 -2.36
N HIS A 33 -12.74 14.05 -2.41
CA HIS A 33 -13.56 13.63 -1.27
C HIS A 33 -13.36 12.17 -0.85
N ILE A 34 -12.56 11.40 -1.59
CA ILE A 34 -12.31 9.98 -1.30
C ILE A 34 -10.99 9.56 -1.94
N GLY A 35 -10.29 8.66 -1.28
CA GLY A 35 -9.09 8.02 -1.82
C GLY A 35 -8.84 6.66 -1.17
N ALA A 36 -7.79 6.00 -1.62
CA ALA A 36 -7.30 4.77 -1.03
C ALA A 36 -5.78 4.83 -0.88
N ARG A 37 -5.29 4.32 0.24
CA ARG A 37 -3.87 4.13 0.51
C ARG A 37 -3.59 2.64 0.64
N VAL A 38 -2.61 2.18 -0.13
CA VAL A 38 -2.05 0.83 -0.03
C VAL A 38 -0.59 0.95 0.37
N GLU A 39 -0.18 0.16 1.35
CA GLU A 39 1.19 0.11 1.84
C GLU A 39 1.64 -1.34 1.92
N CYS A 40 2.75 -1.66 1.24
CA CYS A 40 3.41 -2.95 1.37
C CYS A 40 4.78 -2.75 2.03
N PHE A 41 5.09 -3.57 3.03
CA PHE A 41 6.35 -3.51 3.76
C PHE A 41 6.70 -4.89 4.31
N VAL A 42 7.96 -5.04 4.75
CA VAL A 42 8.40 -6.24 5.47
C VAL A 42 8.27 -5.95 6.97
N GLY A 43 7.57 -6.80 7.71
CA GLY A 43 7.49 -6.69 9.16
C GLY A 43 8.77 -7.16 9.85
N ASP A 44 8.88 -6.91 11.15
CA ASP A 44 10.05 -7.33 11.96
C ASP A 44 10.22 -8.86 12.00
N ASP A 45 9.15 -9.61 11.73
CA ASP A 45 9.12 -11.06 11.58
C ASP A 45 9.65 -11.54 10.21
N GLY A 46 10.02 -10.62 9.31
CA GLY A 46 10.48 -10.92 7.96
C GLY A 46 9.35 -11.21 6.96
N SER A 47 8.08 -11.19 7.40
CA SER A 47 6.90 -11.47 6.57
C SER A 47 6.53 -10.26 5.70
N ASP A 48 5.91 -10.52 4.56
CA ASP A 48 5.34 -9.48 3.71
C ASP A 48 3.97 -9.04 4.24
N TYR A 49 3.82 -7.75 4.49
CA TYR A 49 2.55 -7.13 4.91
C TYR A 49 1.99 -6.25 3.81
N VAL A 50 0.66 -6.23 3.74
CA VAL A 50 -0.13 -5.31 2.91
C VAL A 50 -1.21 -4.67 3.77
N VAL A 51 -1.22 -3.34 3.85
CA VAL A 51 -2.21 -2.55 4.57
C VAL A 51 -3.04 -1.76 3.58
N ILE A 52 -4.37 -1.83 3.69
CA ILE A 52 -5.30 -1.16 2.79
C ILE A 52 -6.27 -0.28 3.58
N ASN A 53 -6.25 1.01 3.29
CA ASN A 53 -7.08 2.02 3.94
C ASN A 53 -7.87 2.86 2.93
N ILE A 54 -9.12 3.19 3.25
CA ILE A 54 -9.88 4.26 2.60
C ILE A 54 -9.54 5.58 3.30
N THR A 55 -9.31 6.62 2.51
CA THR A 55 -9.01 7.99 2.96
C THR A 55 -10.07 8.96 2.44
N ASP A 56 -10.15 10.14 3.03
CA ASP A 56 -11.01 11.27 2.63
C ASP A 56 -10.50 12.07 1.42
N GLY A 57 -9.46 11.58 0.75
CA GLY A 57 -8.93 12.19 -0.47
C GLY A 57 -7.87 13.23 -0.18
N SER A 58 -7.94 14.39 -0.85
CA SER A 58 -6.99 15.51 -0.66
C SER A 58 -7.53 16.62 0.25
N SER A 59 -8.83 16.59 0.57
CA SER A 59 -9.48 17.63 1.38
C SER A 59 -9.15 17.51 2.88
N ASN A 60 -8.73 16.33 3.30
CA ASN A 60 -8.26 15.99 4.63
C ASN A 60 -7.44 14.67 4.43
N SER A 61 -6.51 14.31 5.32
CA SER A 61 -5.60 13.15 5.11
C SER A 61 -5.89 11.99 6.07
N SER A 62 -7.13 11.91 6.54
CA SER A 62 -7.56 10.97 7.56
C SER A 62 -7.80 9.59 6.96
N CYS A 63 -7.46 8.54 7.70
CA CYS A 63 -8.00 7.22 7.41
C CYS A 63 -9.49 7.22 7.75
N LEU A 64 -10.35 7.13 6.73
CA LEU A 64 -11.79 6.98 6.92
C LEU A 64 -12.15 5.56 7.37
N LYS A 65 -11.47 4.56 6.81
CA LYS A 65 -11.73 3.15 7.14
C LYS A 65 -10.53 2.28 6.83
N SER A 66 -10.07 1.49 7.80
CA SER A 66 -9.18 0.37 7.52
C SER A 66 -10.00 -0.78 6.92
N LEU A 67 -9.59 -1.25 5.73
CA LEU A 67 -10.19 -2.44 5.12
C LEU A 67 -9.55 -3.73 5.64
N GLY A 68 -8.30 -3.62 6.08
CA GLY A 68 -7.60 -4.67 6.78
C GLY A 68 -6.10 -4.64 6.53
N THR A 69 -5.42 -5.43 7.35
CA THR A 69 -4.00 -5.75 7.20
C THR A 69 -3.88 -7.22 6.84
N TYR A 70 -3.11 -7.52 5.80
CA TYR A 70 -2.86 -8.88 5.33
C TYR A 70 -1.38 -9.20 5.43
N ARG A 71 -1.06 -10.45 5.71
CA ARG A 71 0.31 -10.97 5.66
C ARG A 71 0.37 -12.25 4.87
N LEU A 72 1.53 -12.52 4.27
CA LEU A 72 1.80 -13.79 3.60
C LEU A 72 2.65 -14.70 4.50
N VAL A 73 2.11 -15.84 4.92
CA VAL A 73 2.81 -16.83 5.75
C VAL A 73 2.79 -18.17 5.02
N ASN A 74 3.96 -18.73 4.73
CA ASN A 74 4.08 -20.02 4.02
C ASN A 74 3.26 -20.11 2.72
N GLY A 75 3.17 -19.00 1.97
CA GLY A 75 2.39 -18.91 0.73
C GLY A 75 0.87 -18.81 0.93
N LYS A 76 0.37 -18.73 2.16
CA LYS A 76 -1.04 -18.49 2.47
C LYS A 76 -1.25 -17.05 2.91
N LEU A 77 -2.34 -16.45 2.41
CA LEU A 77 -2.77 -15.11 2.79
C LEU A 77 -3.54 -15.18 4.12
N GLU A 78 -3.12 -14.39 5.09
CA GLU A 78 -3.79 -14.27 6.39
C GLU A 78 -4.21 -12.82 6.62
N LYS A 79 -5.45 -12.61 7.11
CA LYS A 79 -5.92 -11.30 7.58
C LYS A 79 -5.56 -11.15 9.06
N VAL A 80 -4.90 -10.05 9.41
CA VAL A 80 -4.37 -9.79 10.76
C VAL A 80 -5.35 -8.94 11.58
N ASN A 81 -6.15 -8.08 10.95
CA ASN A 81 -7.21 -7.25 11.55
C ASN A 81 -8.27 -6.90 10.50
#